data_AF-A0A9K3NHM4-F1
#
_entry.id   AF-A0A9K3NHM4-F1
#
_cell.length_a   1.000
_cell.length_b   1.000
_cell.length_c   1.000
_cell.angle_alpha   90.00
_cell.angle_beta   90.00
_cell.angle_gamma   90.00
#
_symmetry.space_group_name_H-M   'P 1'
#
loop_
_entity.id
_entity.type
_entity.pdbx_description
1 polymer ?
#
loop_
_entity_poly.entity_id
_entity_poly.type
_entity_poly.pdbx_seq_one_letter_code
_entity_poly.pdbx_strand_id
1 'polypeptide(L)'
;MQHQKVIAYASRQLKNHEENYSTHDLELGAIIFALKIWRHYLYGSKFTIFTDHKNLRYVFGQQELNMRQRRWMEILSDYDCNIQYHAGKANVVADALSRKYHEKPKRVRSLKLNLQVDLNDQIRKAQESVIKDDTEKLKGMIKELEQGIDGIWRFHKERIWIPKLGNLRHPILEEAHKSKYTMHPGNDKMQDLRKNFW
;
A
#
# COMPACT_ATOMS: atom_id res chain seq x y z
N MET A 1 -5.69 -18.81 -8.74
CA MET A 1 -5.77 -19.88 -7.72
C MET A 1 -5.01 -21.09 -8.25
N GLN A 2 -4.38 -21.86 -7.39
CA GLN A 2 -3.75 -23.13 -7.75
C GLN A 2 -4.14 -24.16 -6.70
N HIS A 3 -4.61 -25.34 -7.13
CA HIS A 3 -5.13 -26.38 -6.23
C HIS A 3 -6.18 -25.83 -5.24
N GLN A 4 -7.13 -25.03 -5.73
CA GLN A 4 -8.19 -24.37 -4.94
C GLN A 4 -7.69 -23.39 -3.86
N LYS A 5 -6.39 -23.10 -3.81
CA LYS A 5 -5.82 -22.08 -2.91
C LYS A 5 -5.57 -20.79 -3.67
N VAL A 6 -5.83 -19.68 -2.99
CA VAL A 6 -5.56 -18.34 -3.53
C VAL A 6 -4.08 -18.04 -3.41
N ILE A 7 -3.49 -17.57 -4.52
CA ILE A 7 -2.10 -17.14 -4.58
C ILE A 7 -2.01 -15.66 -4.21
N ALA A 8 -2.84 -14.84 -4.85
CA ALA A 8 -2.88 -13.40 -4.63
C ALA A 8 -4.23 -12.80 -5.03
N TYR A 9 -4.48 -11.59 -4.54
CA TYR A 9 -5.64 -10.76 -4.86
C TYR A 9 -5.18 -9.44 -5.48
N ALA A 10 -5.99 -8.86 -6.36
CA ALA A 10 -5.77 -7.53 -6.91
C ALA A 10 -7.12 -6.85 -7.15
N SER A 11 -7.17 -5.54 -6.89
CA SER A 11 -8.29 -4.68 -7.24
C SER A 11 -7.77 -3.28 -7.60
N ARG A 12 -8.56 -2.52 -8.34
CA ARG A 12 -8.31 -1.11 -8.60
C ARG A 12 -9.60 -0.34 -8.72
N GLN A 13 -9.54 0.96 -8.45
CA GLN A 13 -10.63 1.86 -8.76
C GLN A 13 -10.70 2.11 -10.28
N LEU A 14 -11.93 2.34 -10.77
CA LEU A 14 -12.15 2.82 -12.12
C LEU A 14 -11.59 4.23 -12.26
N LYS A 15 -11.01 4.52 -13.43
CA LYS A 15 -10.66 5.90 -13.80
C LYS A 15 -11.92 6.64 -14.24
N ASN A 16 -11.92 7.97 -14.13
CA ASN A 16 -13.08 8.81 -14.50
C ASN A 16 -13.63 8.54 -15.91
N HIS A 17 -12.78 8.18 -16.87
CA HIS A 17 -13.23 7.85 -18.23
C HIS A 17 -13.77 6.42 -18.37
N GLU A 18 -13.35 5.50 -17.50
CA GLU A 18 -13.84 4.11 -17.45
C GLU A 18 -15.23 4.05 -16.79
N GLU A 19 -15.59 5.00 -15.94
CA GLU A 19 -16.93 5.08 -15.32
C GLU A 19 -18.07 5.16 -16.35
N ASN A 20 -17.79 5.69 -17.55
CA ASN A 20 -18.74 5.79 -18.64
C ASN A 20 -18.81 4.54 -19.52
N TYR A 21 -18.05 3.49 -19.19
CA TYR A 21 -18.04 2.26 -19.99
C TYR A 21 -19.28 1.42 -19.72
N SER A 22 -19.71 0.66 -20.71
CA SER A 22 -20.75 -0.33 -20.50
C SER A 22 -20.26 -1.41 -19.52
N THR A 23 -21.18 -2.06 -18.82
CA THR A 23 -20.84 -3.15 -17.90
C THR A 23 -19.99 -4.23 -18.58
N HIS A 24 -20.31 -4.59 -19.82
CA HIS A 24 -19.52 -5.54 -20.61
C HIS A 24 -18.05 -5.11 -20.75
N ASP A 25 -17.82 -3.83 -21.06
CA ASP A 25 -16.47 -3.27 -21.20
C ASP A 25 -15.75 -3.16 -19.84
N LEU A 26 -16.47 -2.89 -18.75
CA LEU A 26 -15.91 -2.87 -17.40
C LEU A 26 -15.41 -4.26 -16.99
N GLU A 27 -16.24 -5.29 -17.20
CA GLU A 27 -15.91 -6.67 -16.88
C GLU A 27 -14.74 -7.18 -17.72
N LEU A 28 -14.74 -6.90 -19.02
CA LEU A 28 -13.60 -7.22 -19.89
C LEU A 28 -12.34 -6.46 -19.45
N GLY A 29 -12.47 -5.18 -19.11
CA GLY A 29 -11.38 -4.35 -18.60
C GLY A 29 -10.77 -4.89 -17.30
N ALA A 30 -11.58 -5.48 -16.42
CA ALA A 30 -11.12 -6.14 -15.20
C ALA A 30 -10.25 -7.38 -15.52
N ILE A 31 -10.65 -8.19 -16.51
CA ILE A 31 -9.85 -9.32 -16.99
C ILE A 31 -8.51 -8.83 -17.54
N ILE A 32 -8.52 -7.83 -18.43
CA ILE A 32 -7.29 -7.28 -19.03
C ILE A 32 -6.36 -6.71 -17.96
N PHE A 33 -6.91 -6.05 -16.94
CA PHE A 33 -6.14 -5.56 -15.80
C PHE A 33 -5.45 -6.71 -15.05
N ALA A 34 -6.17 -7.78 -14.75
CA ALA A 34 -5.60 -8.96 -14.09
C ALA A 34 -4.50 -9.62 -14.92
N LEU A 35 -4.70 -9.77 -16.23
CA LEU A 35 -3.69 -10.34 -17.14
C LEU A 35 -2.40 -9.51 -17.15
N LYS A 36 -2.52 -8.17 -17.15
CA LYS A 36 -1.34 -7.29 -17.11
C LYS A 36 -0.56 -7.40 -15.81
N ILE A 37 -1.23 -7.47 -14.66
CA ILE A 37 -0.55 -7.63 -13.36
C ILE A 37 0.14 -8.98 -13.28
N TRP A 38 -0.57 -10.04 -13.65
CA TRP A 38 -0.13 -11.41 -13.45
C TRP A 38 0.55 -12.01 -14.69
N ARG A 39 0.98 -11.19 -15.64
CA ARG A 39 1.66 -11.62 -16.87
C ARG A 39 2.80 -12.59 -16.58
N HIS A 40 3.61 -12.31 -15.56
CA HIS A 40 4.74 -13.14 -15.17
C HIS A 40 4.35 -14.55 -14.68
N TYR A 41 3.12 -14.76 -14.20
CA TYR A 41 2.61 -16.09 -13.83
C TYR A 41 1.83 -16.77 -14.95
N LEU A 42 1.13 -16.00 -15.78
CA LEU A 42 0.14 -16.51 -16.72
C LEU A 42 0.69 -16.70 -18.14
N TYR A 43 1.74 -15.98 -18.51
CA TYR A 43 2.29 -16.04 -19.85
C TYR A 43 2.89 -17.42 -20.15
N GLY A 44 2.53 -17.99 -21.30
CA GLY A 44 2.96 -19.34 -21.72
C GLY A 44 2.32 -20.51 -20.94
N SER A 45 1.40 -20.23 -20.01
CA SER A 45 0.69 -21.26 -19.24
C SER A 45 -0.78 -21.35 -19.65
N LYS A 46 -1.35 -22.55 -19.58
CA LYS A 46 -2.80 -22.77 -19.75
C LYS A 46 -3.55 -22.45 -18.46
N PHE A 47 -4.55 -21.59 -18.53
CA PHE A 47 -5.38 -21.27 -17.37
C PHE A 47 -6.84 -20.99 -17.73
N THR A 48 -7.69 -20.92 -16.71
CA THR A 48 -9.12 -20.62 -16.86
C THR A 48 -9.45 -19.35 -16.10
N ILE A 49 -10.15 -18.43 -16.77
CA ILE A 49 -10.69 -17.21 -16.19
C ILE A 49 -12.15 -17.48 -15.84
N PHE A 50 -12.49 -17.27 -14.57
CA PHE A 50 -13.88 -17.33 -14.10
C PHE A 50 -14.44 -15.92 -13.98
N THR A 51 -15.59 -15.68 -14.61
CA THR A 51 -16.33 -14.41 -14.56
C THR A 51 -17.81 -14.68 -14.38
N ASP A 52 -18.51 -13.79 -13.68
CA ASP A 52 -19.97 -13.81 -13.55
C ASP A 52 -20.69 -13.06 -14.68
N HIS A 53 -19.96 -12.61 -15.70
CA HIS A 53 -20.54 -12.02 -16.89
C HIS A 53 -20.66 -13.04 -18.04
N LYS A 54 -21.87 -13.60 -18.23
CA LYS A 54 -22.14 -14.68 -19.21
C LYS A 54 -21.68 -14.36 -20.64
N ASN A 55 -21.83 -13.11 -21.09
CA ASN A 55 -21.51 -12.76 -22.47
C ASN A 55 -20.00 -12.81 -22.76
N LEU A 56 -19.15 -12.71 -21.71
CA LEU A 56 -17.70 -12.73 -21.90
C LEU A 56 -17.17 -14.09 -22.36
N ARG A 57 -17.97 -15.16 -22.20
CA ARG A 57 -17.65 -16.49 -22.73
C ARG A 57 -17.46 -16.49 -24.25
N TYR A 58 -18.15 -15.60 -24.96
CA TYR A 58 -18.19 -15.57 -26.42
C TYR A 58 -17.32 -14.46 -27.02
N VAL A 59 -16.49 -13.78 -26.21
CA VAL A 59 -15.68 -12.63 -26.63
C VAL A 59 -14.71 -12.96 -27.76
N PHE A 60 -14.16 -14.17 -27.81
CA PHE A 60 -13.29 -14.61 -28.92
C PHE A 60 -14.01 -14.78 -30.26
N GLY A 61 -15.33 -14.96 -30.26
CA GLY A 61 -16.13 -15.20 -31.47
C GLY A 61 -16.93 -13.99 -31.96
N GLN A 62 -16.87 -12.86 -31.27
CA GLN A 62 -17.60 -11.64 -31.65
C GLN A 62 -16.97 -10.99 -32.88
N GLN A 63 -17.76 -10.83 -33.95
CA GLN A 63 -17.30 -10.21 -35.21
C GLN A 63 -17.23 -8.68 -35.12
N GLU A 64 -18.19 -8.06 -34.43
CA GLU A 64 -18.27 -6.61 -34.29
C GLU A 64 -17.70 -6.15 -32.95
N LEU A 65 -16.41 -5.80 -32.95
CA LEU A 65 -15.72 -5.26 -31.79
C LEU A 65 -15.42 -3.78 -31.98
N ASN A 66 -15.68 -2.98 -30.95
CA ASN A 66 -15.24 -1.59 -30.88
C ASN A 66 -13.69 -1.53 -30.88
N MET A 67 -13.08 -0.41 -31.33
CA MET A 67 -11.62 -0.22 -31.35
C MET A 67 -10.96 -0.52 -29.99
N ARG A 68 -11.61 -0.18 -28.87
CA ARG A 68 -11.13 -0.52 -27.52
C ARG A 68 -11.08 -2.03 -27.31
N GLN A 69 -12.18 -2.72 -27.61
CA GLN A 69 -12.29 -4.16 -27.46
C GLN A 69 -11.28 -4.88 -28.36
N ARG A 70 -11.07 -4.41 -29.60
CA ARG A 70 -10.02 -4.96 -30.49
C ARG A 70 -8.62 -4.91 -29.88
N ARG A 71 -8.23 -3.77 -29.31
CA ARG A 71 -6.93 -3.64 -28.59
C ARG A 71 -6.83 -4.58 -27.39
N TRP A 72 -7.95 -4.84 -26.71
CA TRP A 72 -7.98 -5.80 -25.61
C TRP A 72 -7.97 -7.25 -26.09
N MET A 73 -8.53 -7.53 -27.27
CA MET A 73 -8.46 -8.85 -27.89
C MET A 73 -7.05 -9.23 -28.29
N GLU A 74 -6.25 -8.28 -28.81
CA GLU A 74 -4.82 -8.51 -29.09
C GLU A 74 -4.09 -8.98 -27.82
N ILE A 75 -4.37 -8.32 -26.68
CA ILE A 75 -3.77 -8.73 -25.40
C ILE A 75 -4.28 -10.10 -24.98
N LEU A 76 -5.57 -10.39 -25.13
CA LEU A 76 -6.15 -11.69 -24.77
C LEU A 76 -5.62 -12.83 -25.64
N SER A 77 -5.38 -12.59 -26.92
CA SER A 77 -4.85 -13.59 -27.86
C SER A 77 -3.42 -14.03 -27.54
N ASP A 78 -2.66 -13.21 -26.82
CA ASP A 78 -1.32 -13.57 -26.35
C ASP A 78 -1.33 -14.63 -25.24
N TYR A 79 -2.49 -14.94 -24.64
CA TYR A 79 -2.63 -15.89 -23.53
C TYR A 79 -3.43 -17.13 -23.93
N ASP A 80 -2.96 -18.30 -23.52
CA ASP A 80 -3.70 -19.57 -23.65
C ASP A 80 -4.70 -19.71 -22.49
N CYS A 81 -5.83 -19.01 -22.61
CA CYS A 81 -6.85 -18.94 -21.56
C CYS A 81 -8.25 -19.33 -22.04
N ASN A 82 -9.01 -19.97 -21.15
CA ASN A 82 -10.42 -20.28 -21.37
C ASN A 82 -11.30 -19.42 -20.44
N ILE A 83 -12.31 -18.73 -20.98
CA ILE A 83 -13.24 -17.92 -20.19
C ILE A 83 -14.48 -18.75 -19.87
N GLN A 84 -14.73 -18.99 -18.58
CA GLN A 84 -15.87 -19.73 -18.09
C GLN A 84 -16.78 -18.87 -17.22
N TYR A 85 -18.07 -19.06 -17.40
CA TYR A 85 -19.07 -18.45 -16.54
C TYR A 85 -19.09 -19.13 -15.17
N HIS A 86 -19.03 -18.33 -14.12
CA HIS A 86 -19.22 -18.75 -12.75
C HIS A 86 -20.29 -17.87 -12.10
N ALA A 87 -21.28 -18.46 -11.43
CA ALA A 87 -22.39 -17.69 -10.89
C ALA A 87 -21.91 -16.63 -9.88
N GLY A 88 -22.41 -15.39 -9.97
CA GLY A 88 -21.98 -14.29 -9.10
C GLY A 88 -22.13 -14.59 -7.60
N LYS A 89 -23.14 -15.38 -7.21
CA LYS A 89 -23.32 -15.86 -5.82
C LYS A 89 -22.13 -16.67 -5.29
N ALA A 90 -21.38 -17.33 -6.17
CA ALA A 90 -20.19 -18.10 -5.83
C ALA A 90 -18.90 -17.29 -6.05
N ASN A 91 -18.96 -16.16 -6.79
CA ASN A 91 -17.85 -15.22 -6.99
C ASN A 91 -17.66 -14.23 -5.82
N VAL A 92 -17.94 -14.68 -4.58
CA VAL A 92 -18.01 -13.83 -3.38
C VAL A 92 -16.71 -13.07 -3.14
N VAL A 93 -15.57 -13.69 -3.40
CA VAL A 93 -14.27 -13.10 -3.10
C VAL A 93 -13.93 -11.95 -4.05
N ALA A 94 -14.22 -12.09 -5.34
CA ALA A 94 -14.03 -11.00 -6.29
C ALA A 94 -15.05 -9.88 -6.06
N ASP A 95 -16.30 -10.25 -5.77
CA ASP A 95 -17.38 -9.29 -5.51
C ASP A 95 -17.09 -8.42 -4.27
N ALA A 96 -16.56 -9.03 -3.20
CA ALA A 96 -16.14 -8.31 -1.99
C ALA A 96 -15.02 -7.30 -2.25
N LEU A 97 -14.10 -7.59 -3.17
CA LEU A 97 -13.01 -6.69 -3.54
C LEU A 97 -13.47 -5.59 -4.52
N SER A 98 -14.47 -5.87 -5.34
CA SER A 98 -15.03 -4.92 -6.31
C SER A 98 -16.00 -3.93 -5.66
N ARG A 99 -16.72 -4.35 -4.62
CA ARG A 99 -17.74 -3.52 -3.97
C ARG A 99 -17.17 -2.82 -2.74
N LYS A 100 -16.86 -1.54 -2.88
CA LYS A 100 -16.63 -0.66 -1.73
C LYS A 100 -17.98 -0.25 -1.14
N TYR A 101 -18.40 -0.87 -0.05
CA TYR A 101 -19.50 -0.33 0.76
C TYR A 101 -19.02 1.01 1.34
N HIS A 102 -19.54 2.11 0.80
CA HIS A 102 -19.46 3.39 1.48
C HIS A 102 -20.39 3.32 2.69
N GLU A 103 -19.94 2.75 3.81
CA GLU A 103 -20.58 3.05 5.09
C GLU A 103 -20.53 4.57 5.25
N LYS A 104 -21.69 5.18 5.50
CA LYS A 104 -21.72 6.60 5.90
C LYS A 104 -20.72 6.74 7.04
N PRO A 105 -19.81 7.73 7.00
CA PRO A 105 -18.82 7.90 8.06
C PRO A 105 -19.59 7.96 9.39
N LYS A 106 -19.40 6.96 10.25
CA LYS A 106 -19.96 6.98 11.58
C LYS A 106 -19.33 8.19 12.27
N ARG A 107 -20.16 9.18 12.65
CA ARG A 107 -19.73 10.27 13.53
C ARG A 107 -19.37 9.65 14.87
N VAL A 108 -18.13 9.20 15.00
CA VAL A 108 -17.52 8.91 16.29
C VAL A 108 -17.29 10.25 16.97
N ARG A 109 -17.75 10.40 18.21
CA ARG A 109 -17.24 11.47 19.08
C ARG A 109 -15.72 11.28 19.10
N SER A 110 -14.97 12.31 18.75
CA SER A 110 -13.54 12.31 18.99
C SER A 110 -13.35 12.21 20.51
N LEU A 111 -13.10 10.99 21.00
CA LEU A 111 -12.46 10.84 22.28
C LEU A 111 -11.07 11.44 22.07
N LYS A 112 -10.80 12.54 22.77
CA LYS A 112 -9.49 13.16 22.78
C LYS A 112 -8.50 12.09 23.28
N LEU A 113 -7.80 11.45 22.34
CA LEU A 113 -6.65 10.62 22.65
C LEU A 113 -5.60 11.59 23.17
N ASN A 114 -5.53 11.73 24.49
CA ASN A 114 -4.35 12.26 25.14
C ASN A 114 -3.26 11.20 24.97
N LEU A 115 -2.67 11.15 23.77
CA LEU A 115 -1.39 10.52 23.56
C LEU A 115 -0.40 11.33 24.40
N GLN A 116 -0.16 10.90 25.64
CA GLN A 116 1.09 11.25 26.31
C GLN A 116 2.18 10.57 25.49
N VAL A 117 2.73 11.32 24.53
CA VAL A 117 3.88 10.90 23.74
C VAL A 117 5.09 10.97 24.67
N ASP A 118 5.20 9.99 25.58
CA ASP A 118 6.33 9.84 26.49
C ASP A 118 7.66 9.76 25.72
N LEU A 119 7.61 9.37 24.44
CA LEU A 119 8.77 9.34 23.56
C LEU A 119 9.48 10.70 23.46
N ASN A 120 8.76 11.82 23.37
CA ASN A 120 9.40 13.14 23.29
C ASN A 120 10.11 13.51 24.59
N ASP A 121 9.50 13.16 25.73
CA ASP A 121 10.09 13.37 27.04
C ASP A 121 11.28 12.44 27.30
N GLN A 122 11.21 11.19 26.83
CA GLN A 122 12.32 10.23 26.85
C GLN A 122 13.49 10.72 25.99
N ILE A 123 13.23 11.22 24.78
CA ILE A 123 14.26 11.81 23.90
C ILE A 123 14.91 13.00 24.60
N ARG A 124 14.13 13.92 25.18
CA ARG A 124 14.65 15.08 25.90
C ARG A 124 15.56 14.67 27.07
N LYS A 125 15.11 13.75 27.92
CA LYS A 125 15.90 13.24 29.06
C LYS A 125 17.19 12.58 28.61
N ALA A 126 17.13 11.77 27.54
CA ALA A 126 18.31 11.11 26.99
C ALA A 126 19.31 12.12 26.42
N GLN A 127 18.85 13.13 25.68
CA GLN A 127 19.70 14.20 25.16
C GLN A 127 20.36 15.00 26.30
N GLU A 128 19.59 15.42 27.30
CA GLU A 128 20.11 16.16 28.46
C GLU A 128 21.16 15.37 29.24
N SER A 129 20.95 14.06 29.44
CA SER A 129 21.93 13.21 30.13
C SER A 129 23.26 13.15 29.38
N VAL A 130 23.23 13.03 28.05
CA VAL A 130 24.43 12.94 27.21
C VAL A 130 25.17 14.27 27.11
N ILE A 131 24.45 15.40 27.04
CA ILE A 131 25.06 16.73 27.00
C ILE A 131 25.77 17.05 28.33
N LYS A 132 25.24 16.57 29.47
CA LYS A 132 25.84 16.78 30.79
C LYS A 132 27.10 15.93 31.01
N ASP A 133 27.11 14.69 30.54
CA ASP A 133 28.16 13.70 30.85
C ASP A 133 29.35 13.74 29.87
N ASP A 134 29.12 14.02 28.59
CA ASP A 134 30.11 13.76 27.52
C ASP A 134 30.54 15.04 26.76
N THR A 135 30.78 16.11 27.52
CA THR A 135 31.11 17.45 26.98
C THR A 135 32.36 17.48 26.10
N GLU A 136 33.32 16.55 26.26
CA GLU A 136 34.57 16.57 25.49
C GLU A 136 34.48 15.95 24.09
N LYS A 137 33.80 14.81 23.93
CA LYS A 137 33.62 14.15 22.62
C LYS A 137 32.58 14.83 21.75
N LEU A 138 31.62 15.52 22.36
CA LEU A 138 30.50 16.15 21.67
C LEU A 138 30.76 17.62 21.29
N LYS A 139 31.87 18.24 21.75
CA LYS A 139 32.24 19.63 21.47
C LYS A 139 32.15 20.05 19.99
N GLY A 140 32.46 19.12 19.07
CA GLY A 140 32.34 19.36 17.62
C GLY A 140 30.91 19.27 17.10
N MET A 141 30.12 18.33 17.62
CA MET A 141 28.75 18.05 17.16
C MET A 141 27.72 19.02 17.76
N ILE A 142 27.96 19.47 19.00
CA ILE A 142 27.10 20.43 19.71
C ILE A 142 27.02 21.77 18.98
N LYS A 143 28.04 22.15 18.20
CA LYS A 143 28.04 23.40 17.41
C LYS A 143 26.99 23.41 16.30
N GLU A 144 26.55 22.25 15.83
CA GLU A 144 25.55 22.09 14.75
C GLU A 144 24.15 21.73 15.28
N LEU A 145 24.04 21.55 16.61
CA LEU A 145 22.79 21.20 17.26
C LEU A 145 22.04 22.47 17.68
N GLU A 146 20.80 22.57 17.25
CA GLU A 146 19.89 23.65 17.63
C GLU A 146 18.71 23.09 18.44
N GLN A 147 18.33 23.77 19.50
CA GLN A 147 17.18 23.36 20.32
C GLN A 147 15.88 23.93 19.72
N GLY A 148 14.91 23.06 19.48
CA GLY A 148 13.57 23.48 19.05
C GLY A 148 12.72 24.02 20.19
N ILE A 149 11.55 24.55 19.85
CA ILE A 149 10.57 25.13 20.80
C ILE A 149 10.06 24.09 21.81
N ASP A 150 10.13 22.80 21.45
CA ASP A 150 9.77 21.65 22.27
C ASP A 150 10.90 21.14 23.18
N GLY A 151 12.04 21.84 23.20
CA GLY A 151 13.21 21.50 24.01
C GLY A 151 14.06 20.35 23.46
N ILE A 152 13.74 19.82 22.28
CA ILE A 152 14.48 18.72 21.63
C ILE A 152 15.59 19.28 20.75
N TRP A 153 16.78 18.70 20.86
CA TRP A 153 17.95 19.07 20.06
C TRP A 153 17.89 18.43 18.65
N ARG A 154 18.19 19.24 17.64
CA ARG A 154 18.09 18.87 16.21
C ARG A 154 19.33 19.27 15.42
N PHE A 155 19.68 18.48 14.41
CA PHE A 155 20.64 18.84 13.36
C PHE A 155 19.94 19.62 12.24
N HIS A 156 20.56 20.71 11.79
CA HIS A 156 20.06 21.53 10.67
C HIS A 156 18.57 21.91 10.78
N LYS A 157 18.09 22.21 11.99
CA LYS A 157 16.69 22.60 12.31
C LYS A 157 15.60 21.55 12.07
N GLU A 158 15.83 20.54 11.24
CA GLU A 158 14.80 19.59 10.82
C GLU A 158 14.95 18.19 11.43
N ARG A 159 16.19 17.73 11.69
CA ARG A 159 16.45 16.33 12.08
C ARG A 159 16.60 16.16 13.58
N ILE A 160 15.80 15.30 14.19
CA ILE A 160 15.92 15.00 15.61
C ILE A 160 17.18 14.16 15.86
N TRP A 161 18.04 14.63 16.75
CA TRP A 161 19.19 13.86 17.20
C TRP A 161 18.76 12.80 18.21
N ILE A 162 19.01 11.53 17.92
CA ILE A 162 18.76 10.46 18.89
C ILE A 162 20.10 9.97 19.45
N PRO A 163 20.41 10.24 20.73
CA PRO A 163 21.64 9.74 21.35
C PRO A 163 21.70 8.21 21.32
N LYS A 164 22.92 7.67 21.31
CA LYS A 164 23.14 6.22 21.45
C LYS A 164 22.79 5.74 22.87
N LEU A 165 22.95 6.61 23.87
CA LEU A 165 22.56 6.36 25.24
C LEU A 165 21.04 6.36 25.39
N GLY A 166 20.50 5.37 26.11
CA GLY A 166 19.05 5.22 26.34
C GLY A 166 18.32 4.28 25.37
N ASN A 167 19.01 3.67 24.40
CA ASN A 167 18.45 2.66 23.48
C ASN A 167 17.17 3.05 22.72
N LEU A 168 16.86 4.35 22.61
CA LEU A 168 15.62 4.85 22.00
C LEU A 168 15.53 4.60 20.48
N ARG A 169 16.66 4.30 19.82
CA ARG A 169 16.70 3.99 18.39
C ARG A 169 15.91 2.72 18.05
N HIS A 170 16.01 1.68 18.87
CA HIS A 170 15.30 0.42 18.64
C HIS A 170 13.77 0.56 18.67
N PRO A 171 13.15 1.13 19.73
CA PRO A 171 11.70 1.29 19.78
C PRO A 171 11.18 2.24 18.68
N ILE A 172 11.94 3.27 18.30
CA ILE A 172 11.57 4.16 17.18
C ILE A 172 11.54 3.40 15.85
N LEU A 173 12.56 2.59 15.58
CA LEU A 173 12.61 1.76 14.37
C LEU A 173 11.54 0.67 14.37
N GLU A 174 11.30 0.05 15.53
CA GLU A 174 10.30 -0.99 15.69
C GLU A 174 8.87 -0.46 15.49
N GLU A 175 8.53 0.68 16.08
CA GLU A 175 7.23 1.33 15.87
C GLU A 175 7.04 1.71 14.39
N ALA A 176 8.06 2.30 13.76
CA ALA A 176 7.97 2.69 12.37
C ALA A 176 7.76 1.50 11.41
N HIS A 177 8.32 0.34 11.76
CA HIS A 177 8.26 -0.89 10.96
C HIS A 177 7.02 -1.76 11.25
N LYS A 178 6.59 -1.84 12.52
CA LYS A 178 5.50 -2.74 12.98
C LYS A 178 4.18 -2.03 13.26
N SER A 179 4.10 -0.70 13.05
CA SER A 179 2.87 0.04 13.29
C SER A 179 1.68 -0.60 12.58
N LYS A 180 0.64 -0.96 13.34
CA LYS A 180 -0.60 -1.58 12.84
C LYS A 180 -1.33 -0.74 11.79
N TYR A 181 -1.00 0.55 11.73
CA TYR A 181 -1.55 1.51 10.75
C TYR A 181 -0.82 1.49 9.41
N THR A 182 0.31 0.78 9.31
CA THR A 182 1.09 0.68 8.07
C THR A 182 1.03 -0.77 7.57
N MET A 183 0.42 -1.02 6.41
CA MET A 183 0.65 -2.28 5.68
C MET A 183 2.14 -2.37 5.33
N HIS A 184 2.76 -3.52 5.59
CA HIS A 184 4.21 -3.79 5.53
C HIS A 184 4.99 -2.80 4.66
N PRO A 185 5.60 -1.77 5.27
CA PRO A 185 6.34 -0.80 4.50
C PRO A 185 7.66 -1.46 4.04
N GLY A 186 7.90 -1.48 2.75
CA GLY A 186 9.17 -1.95 2.19
C GLY A 186 10.37 -1.10 2.65
N ASN A 187 11.54 -1.37 2.07
CA ASN A 187 12.79 -0.67 2.42
C ASN A 187 12.71 0.87 2.32
N ASP A 188 11.83 1.41 1.48
CA ASP A 188 11.73 2.85 1.22
C ASP A 188 11.32 3.66 2.46
N LYS A 189 10.42 3.13 3.31
CA LYS A 189 10.02 3.83 4.55
C LYS A 189 11.16 3.88 5.57
N MET A 190 12.02 2.86 5.59
CA MET A 190 13.21 2.85 6.46
C MET A 190 14.23 3.91 6.01
N GLN A 191 14.32 4.20 4.71
CA GLN A 191 15.14 5.31 4.21
C GLN A 191 14.55 6.68 4.59
N ASP A 192 13.22 6.82 4.61
CA ASP A 192 12.56 8.08 5.00
C ASP A 192 12.79 8.44 6.47
N LEU A 193 12.92 7.46 7.37
CA LEU A 193 13.26 7.74 8.77
C LEU A 193 14.61 8.46 8.91
N ARG A 194 15.57 8.19 8.02
CA ARG A 194 16.88 8.86 7.99
C ARG A 194 16.79 10.34 7.64
N LYS A 195 15.70 10.78 6.99
CA LYS A 195 15.46 12.20 6.72
C LYS A 195 15.06 12.95 7.97
N ASN A 196 14.42 12.27 8.94
CA ASN A 196 13.85 12.87 10.14
C ASN A 196 14.70 12.66 11.39
N PHE A 197 15.53 11.61 11.42
CA PHE A 197 16.35 11.24 12.58
C PHE A 197 17.83 11.11 12.22
N TRP A 198 18.71 11.50 13.14
CA TRP A 198 20.17 11.37 13.06
C TRP A 198 20.73 10.56 14.24
#